data_AF-A0AA36J8G3-F1
#
_entry.id   AF-A0AA36J8G3-F1
#
_cell.length_a   1.000
_cell.length_b   1.000
_cell.length_c   1.000
_cell.angle_alpha   90.00
_cell.angle_beta   90.00
_cell.angle_gamma   90.00
#
_symmetry.space_group_name_H-M   'P 1'
#
loop_
_entity.id
_entity.type
_entity.pdbx_description
1 polymer ?
#
loop_
_entity_poly.entity_id
_entity_poly.type
_entity_poly.pdbx_seq_one_letter_code
_entity_poly.pdbx_strand_id
1 'polypeptide(L)'
;MCKTNEAPGPDGFQPDLEHFIRRGYLVIPSTTLPEVNEAIRSKAEAIANIGPEATVLLGDDCLPAIPELMNVLEAAPLQAAMKAVLGEDYLLHGHRHLHLSSLQEQMWHKDSYWGFRRMRHHRPRWCMMLYYPQETTLEMGPTHVLAGTQYWTVDTEGWRQGEDILADSTGDVSMFVEGSSAERQQKLNEAEQQLLGPSSSRVAALAEDVSLTVPAGSCVLMHFDLFHRAGFRAKEDAPTRFMFKFQFIRTRDPAVVPSPPGDFRYPWPESPHRLSSLLASKMELEADDGSAANPEDFCKRRRQFRHCDESPDVHIADEARSAWEELGPVLADVREWLQGLPHPCETCPESSEEASPEVEKGLEVLRAAGAGLGSDEDMERSHDEVQLVAAAYKLGRSVDRTWLALLCALTGGSEAVARAAAYGLAAAGPRATPALLPLLKHATLRVRILAVFALGESARPSHDALAVIEEAISAAPPWSMETANLLQALSCLSARARALGETGLCQRCLEIVLPFLLPSSGHNLVCENACLVALQAGELTGEMGKMVRHALDRIADRSADPYSVCFATEILRRQTWPERPMLDERSELLEPEEGPPQSLCSGHLRVTGKSLLMENLLQLRQGT
;
A
#
# COMPACT_ATOMS: atom_id res chain seq x y z
N MET A 1 -19.53 26.00 -28.03
CA MET A 1 -18.12 26.41 -27.84
C MET A 1 -17.70 26.08 -26.42
N CYS A 2 -17.17 24.87 -26.20
CA CYS A 2 -16.49 24.51 -24.95
C CYS A 2 -14.99 24.58 -25.23
N LYS A 3 -14.27 25.28 -24.35
CA LYS A 3 -12.81 25.42 -24.41
C LYS A 3 -12.17 24.04 -24.38
N THR A 4 -11.30 23.79 -25.33
CA THR A 4 -10.37 22.66 -25.36
C THR A 4 -9.43 22.80 -24.16
N ASN A 5 -9.54 21.91 -23.18
CA ASN A 5 -8.50 21.75 -22.17
C ASN A 5 -7.25 21.22 -22.89
N GLU A 6 -6.28 22.11 -23.07
CA GLU A 6 -4.89 21.74 -23.30
C GLU A 6 -4.45 20.77 -22.19
N ALA A 7 -3.73 19.71 -22.55
CA ALA A 7 -3.08 18.87 -21.55
C ALA A 7 -2.18 19.79 -20.71
N PRO A 8 -2.30 19.76 -19.36
CA PRO A 8 -1.52 20.67 -18.53
C PRO A 8 -0.03 20.42 -18.78
N GLY A 9 0.73 21.51 -18.96
CA GLY A 9 2.18 21.45 -19.06
C GLY A 9 2.84 20.88 -17.79
N PRO A 10 4.18 20.70 -17.80
CA PRO A 10 4.93 20.03 -16.72
C PRO A 10 4.74 20.61 -15.31
N ASP A 11 4.30 21.87 -15.19
CA ASP A 11 4.00 22.55 -13.92
C ASP A 11 2.53 22.44 -13.45
N GLY A 12 1.70 21.66 -14.16
CA GLY A 12 0.24 21.61 -13.96
C GLY A 12 -0.36 20.22 -13.72
N PHE A 13 0.45 19.16 -13.59
CA PHE A 13 -0.09 17.84 -13.24
C PHE A 13 -0.68 17.87 -11.83
N GLN A 14 -1.97 17.58 -11.72
CA GLN A 14 -2.69 17.46 -10.45
C GLN A 14 -3.09 15.99 -10.28
N PRO A 15 -2.57 15.29 -9.25
CA PRO A 15 -2.93 13.89 -9.02
C PRO A 15 -4.40 13.78 -8.62
N ASP A 16 -5.13 12.86 -9.28
CA ASP A 16 -6.53 12.58 -8.97
C ASP A 16 -6.63 11.64 -7.76
N LEU A 17 -6.58 12.22 -6.56
CA LEU A 17 -6.63 11.44 -5.32
C LEU A 17 -7.95 10.66 -5.16
N GLU A 18 -9.04 11.12 -5.76
CA GLU A 18 -10.31 10.37 -5.77
C GLU A 18 -10.16 9.08 -6.55
N HIS A 19 -9.53 9.17 -7.73
CA HIS A 19 -9.22 8.01 -8.54
C HIS A 19 -8.26 7.07 -7.81
N PHE A 20 -7.23 7.57 -7.12
CA PHE A 20 -6.34 6.72 -6.33
C PHE A 20 -7.08 6.01 -5.18
N ILE A 21 -7.91 6.72 -4.41
CA ILE A 21 -8.66 6.14 -3.29
C ILE A 21 -9.63 5.07 -3.80
N ARG A 22 -10.32 5.30 -4.91
CA ARG A 22 -11.26 4.31 -5.46
C ARG A 22 -10.52 3.17 -6.14
N ARG A 23 -9.64 3.47 -7.09
CA ARG A 23 -9.08 2.47 -8.02
C ARG A 23 -7.76 1.87 -7.54
N GLY A 24 -7.09 2.50 -6.59
CA GLY A 24 -5.83 2.04 -6.01
C GLY A 24 -4.59 2.39 -6.84
N TYR A 25 -4.69 3.15 -7.94
CA TYR A 25 -3.52 3.54 -8.73
C TYR A 25 -3.69 4.91 -9.41
N LEU A 26 -2.59 5.45 -9.94
CA LEU A 26 -2.49 6.67 -10.75
C LEU A 26 -1.53 6.42 -11.91
N VAL A 27 -1.94 6.77 -13.12
CA VAL A 27 -1.02 6.85 -14.27
C VAL A 27 -0.46 8.26 -14.35
N ILE A 28 0.86 8.37 -14.26
CA ILE A 28 1.61 9.62 -14.25
C ILE A 28 2.33 9.72 -15.58
N PRO A 29 2.03 10.74 -16.41
CA PRO A 29 2.65 10.90 -17.71
C PRO A 29 4.14 11.21 -17.57
N SER A 30 4.93 10.76 -18.54
CA SER A 30 6.34 11.10 -18.63
C SER A 30 6.53 12.60 -18.87
N THR A 31 7.40 13.22 -18.08
CA THR A 31 8.04 14.51 -18.41
C THR A 31 9.54 14.38 -18.61
N THR A 32 10.07 13.16 -18.54
CA THR A 32 11.48 12.89 -18.85
C THR A 32 11.71 12.99 -20.35
N LEU A 33 12.91 13.44 -20.73
CA LEU A 33 13.26 13.56 -22.14
C LEU A 33 13.31 12.16 -22.79
N PRO A 34 12.85 11.98 -24.04
CA PRO A 34 12.83 10.67 -24.71
C PRO A 34 14.18 9.95 -24.70
N GLU A 35 15.29 10.67 -24.82
CA GLU A 35 16.66 10.14 -24.74
C GLU A 35 16.99 9.49 -23.39
N VAL A 36 16.41 9.97 -22.28
CA VAL A 36 16.58 9.38 -20.95
C VAL A 36 15.88 8.03 -20.90
N ASN A 37 14.66 7.95 -21.42
CA ASN A 37 13.88 6.72 -21.46
C ASN A 37 14.61 5.67 -22.32
N GLU A 38 15.14 6.09 -23.47
CA GLU A 38 15.91 5.23 -24.37
C GLU A 38 17.23 4.73 -23.75
N ALA A 39 17.96 5.61 -23.05
CA ALA A 39 19.17 5.23 -22.34
C ALA A 39 18.91 4.19 -21.24
N ILE A 40 17.84 4.38 -20.46
CA ILE A 40 17.41 3.40 -19.44
C ILE A 40 17.03 2.08 -20.12
N ARG A 41 16.25 2.13 -21.20
CA ARG A 41 15.80 0.95 -21.96
C ARG A 41 17.00 0.15 -22.51
N SER A 42 17.95 0.82 -23.15
CA SER A 42 19.13 0.16 -23.72
C SER A 42 19.99 -0.52 -22.65
N LYS A 43 20.11 0.08 -21.46
CA LYS A 43 20.82 -0.54 -20.34
C LYS A 43 20.06 -1.73 -19.75
N ALA A 44 18.75 -1.62 -19.61
CA ALA A 44 17.90 -2.74 -19.19
C ALA A 44 18.03 -3.93 -20.17
N GLU A 45 18.04 -3.65 -21.48
CA GLU A 45 18.23 -4.64 -22.53
C GLU A 45 19.63 -5.25 -22.49
N ALA A 46 20.68 -4.45 -22.30
CA ALA A 46 22.04 -4.96 -22.12
C ALA A 46 22.16 -5.91 -20.92
N ILE A 47 21.51 -5.57 -19.79
CA ILE A 47 21.49 -6.42 -18.60
C ILE A 47 20.73 -7.72 -18.88
N ALA A 48 19.57 -7.64 -19.53
CA ALA A 48 18.77 -8.80 -19.91
C ALA A 48 19.56 -9.78 -20.80
N ASN A 49 20.37 -9.26 -21.72
CA ASN A 49 21.19 -10.05 -22.63
C ASN A 49 22.34 -10.79 -21.95
N ILE A 50 22.73 -10.41 -20.72
CA ILE A 50 23.70 -11.19 -19.91
C ILE A 50 23.06 -12.51 -19.46
N GLY A 51 21.74 -12.52 -19.24
CA GLY A 51 20.96 -13.67 -18.83
C GLY A 51 20.07 -13.38 -17.60
N PRO A 52 19.12 -14.28 -17.28
CA PRO A 52 18.18 -14.08 -16.17
C PRO A 52 18.88 -13.93 -14.81
N GLU A 53 20.01 -14.61 -14.62
CA GLU A 53 20.83 -14.47 -13.41
C GLU A 53 21.30 -13.03 -13.19
N ALA A 54 21.58 -12.26 -14.25
CA ALA A 54 22.02 -10.88 -14.13
C ALA A 54 20.91 -9.95 -13.62
N THR A 55 19.65 -10.21 -13.98
CA THR A 55 18.50 -9.43 -13.47
C THR A 55 18.23 -9.72 -12.00
N VAL A 56 18.40 -10.98 -11.58
CA VAL A 56 18.30 -11.39 -10.17
C VAL A 56 19.48 -10.86 -9.35
N LEU A 57 20.71 -10.92 -9.89
CA LEU A 57 21.92 -10.38 -9.27
C LEU A 57 21.89 -8.86 -9.18
N LEU A 58 21.28 -8.18 -10.16
CA LEU A 58 21.04 -6.75 -10.09
C LEU A 58 20.08 -6.44 -8.95
N GLY A 59 18.97 -7.18 -8.83
CA GLY A 59 18.02 -7.05 -7.73
C GLY A 59 17.74 -5.58 -7.37
N ASP A 60 18.00 -5.25 -6.10
CA ASP A 60 17.83 -3.93 -5.50
C ASP A 60 18.86 -2.88 -5.94
N ASP A 61 19.95 -3.29 -6.60
CA ASP A 61 21.06 -2.46 -7.06
C ASP A 61 20.82 -1.82 -8.45
N CYS A 62 19.56 -1.74 -8.91
CA CYS A 62 19.21 -1.14 -10.20
C CYS A 62 19.57 0.36 -10.30
N LEU A 63 19.49 1.14 -9.21
CA LEU A 63 19.81 2.58 -9.22
C LEU A 63 21.30 2.87 -9.46
N PRO A 64 22.25 2.23 -8.76
CA PRO A 64 23.68 2.35 -9.09
C PRO A 64 24.02 1.93 -10.53
N ALA A 65 23.38 0.88 -11.04
CA ALA A 65 23.64 0.37 -12.38
C ALA A 65 23.06 1.26 -13.49
N ILE A 66 21.90 1.89 -13.24
CA ILE A 66 21.21 2.78 -14.19
C ILE A 66 20.91 4.12 -13.49
N PRO A 67 21.91 5.01 -13.36
CA PRO A 67 21.77 6.28 -12.65
C PRO A 67 20.70 7.20 -13.25
N GLU A 68 20.38 7.04 -14.54
CA GLU A 68 19.36 7.83 -15.24
C GLU A 68 17.96 7.66 -14.64
N LEU A 69 17.71 6.57 -13.91
CA LEU A 69 16.48 6.38 -13.13
C LEU A 69 16.24 7.50 -12.11
N MET A 70 17.29 8.19 -11.66
CA MET A 70 17.13 9.36 -10.79
C MET A 70 16.36 10.50 -11.46
N ASN A 71 16.52 10.71 -12.77
CA ASN A 71 15.74 11.72 -13.49
C ASN A 71 14.24 11.42 -13.48
N VAL A 72 13.87 10.14 -13.48
CA VAL A 72 12.48 9.68 -13.39
C VAL A 72 11.98 9.90 -11.96
N LEU A 73 12.75 9.46 -10.96
CA LEU A 73 12.40 9.59 -9.55
C LEU A 73 12.25 11.06 -9.12
N GLU A 74 13.01 11.97 -9.71
CA GLU A 74 13.00 13.41 -9.42
C GLU A 74 12.01 14.20 -10.30
N ALA A 75 11.30 13.55 -11.23
CA ALA A 75 10.37 14.23 -12.13
C ALA A 75 9.21 14.89 -11.36
N ALA A 76 8.91 16.15 -11.69
CA ALA A 76 7.92 16.96 -10.96
C ALA A 76 6.51 16.33 -10.87
N PRO A 77 5.93 15.73 -11.93
CA PRO A 77 4.62 15.07 -11.83
C PRO A 77 4.63 13.87 -10.89
N LEU A 78 5.72 13.09 -10.87
CA LEU A 78 5.86 11.97 -9.96
C LEU A 78 5.97 12.48 -8.51
N GLN A 79 6.81 13.47 -8.27
CA GLN A 79 6.94 14.09 -6.95
C GLN A 79 5.61 14.66 -6.45
N ALA A 80 4.81 15.29 -7.31
CA ALA A 80 3.47 15.77 -6.96
C ALA A 80 2.52 14.62 -6.56
N ALA A 81 2.51 13.52 -7.32
CA ALA A 81 1.70 12.33 -6.99
C ALA A 81 2.14 11.68 -5.68
N MET A 82 3.45 11.51 -5.50
CA MET A 82 4.05 10.94 -4.29
C MET A 82 3.70 11.77 -3.05
N LYS A 83 3.80 13.10 -3.14
CA LYS A 83 3.43 14.00 -2.05
C LYS A 83 1.94 13.93 -1.72
N ALA A 84 1.08 13.86 -2.72
CA ALA A 84 -0.37 13.74 -2.51
C ALA A 84 -0.74 12.44 -1.80
N VAL A 85 -0.06 11.33 -2.10
CA VAL A 85 -0.40 10.00 -1.58
C VAL A 85 0.36 9.63 -0.29
N LEU A 86 1.64 10.00 -0.17
CA LEU A 86 2.53 9.64 0.94
C LEU A 86 2.94 10.82 1.83
N GLY A 87 2.62 12.06 1.46
CA GLY A 87 2.97 13.27 2.20
C GLY A 87 4.30 13.91 1.76
N GLU A 88 4.60 15.08 2.34
CA GLU A 88 5.79 15.89 1.99
C GLU A 88 7.14 15.19 2.24
N ASP A 89 7.15 14.19 3.11
CA ASP A 89 8.33 13.37 3.40
C ASP A 89 7.95 11.90 3.24
N TYR A 90 8.75 11.18 2.47
CA TYR A 90 8.65 9.75 2.26
C TYR A 90 10.03 9.14 2.07
N LEU A 91 10.09 7.82 2.16
CA LEU A 91 11.29 7.03 2.00
C LEU A 91 11.17 6.18 0.74
N LEU A 92 12.19 6.19 -0.12
CA LEU A 92 12.39 5.14 -1.11
C LEU A 92 12.95 3.90 -0.41
N HIS A 93 12.16 2.83 -0.36
CA HIS A 93 12.56 1.56 0.24
C HIS A 93 13.73 0.92 -0.52
N GLY A 94 14.46 0.02 0.16
CA GLY A 94 15.58 -0.71 -0.44
C GLY A 94 15.13 -1.66 -1.56
N HIS A 95 13.90 -2.18 -1.48
CA HIS A 95 13.36 -3.12 -2.46
C HIS A 95 13.03 -2.47 -3.79
N ARG A 96 13.76 -2.87 -4.84
CA ARG A 96 13.68 -2.33 -6.19
C ARG A 96 13.98 -3.44 -7.18
N HIS A 97 13.34 -3.44 -8.33
CA HIS A 97 13.58 -4.54 -9.27
C HIS A 97 13.35 -4.16 -10.73
N LEU A 98 14.16 -4.72 -11.61
CA LEU A 98 13.94 -4.72 -13.05
C LEU A 98 13.15 -5.97 -13.43
N HIS A 99 11.88 -5.81 -13.78
CA HIS A 99 11.01 -6.87 -14.28
C HIS A 99 10.99 -6.92 -15.80
N LEU A 100 11.07 -8.13 -16.33
CA LEU A 100 10.95 -8.44 -17.75
C LEU A 100 9.65 -9.21 -17.97
N SER A 101 8.90 -8.88 -19.03
CA SER A 101 7.80 -9.73 -19.47
C SER A 101 8.30 -11.12 -19.86
N SER A 102 7.55 -12.15 -19.50
CA SER A 102 7.88 -13.54 -19.84
C SER A 102 6.82 -14.16 -20.76
N LEU A 103 7.04 -15.40 -21.21
CA LEU A 103 6.01 -16.18 -21.90
C LEU A 103 5.08 -16.92 -20.93
N GLN A 104 5.38 -16.87 -19.64
CA GLN A 104 4.57 -17.41 -18.56
C GLN A 104 3.82 -16.26 -17.88
N GLU A 105 2.61 -16.56 -17.44
CA GLU A 105 1.79 -15.63 -16.69
C GLU A 105 2.15 -15.66 -15.20
N GLN A 106 2.07 -14.49 -14.57
CA GLN A 106 2.13 -14.39 -13.12
C GLN A 106 0.71 -14.51 -12.55
N MET A 107 0.56 -15.23 -11.44
CA MET A 107 -0.68 -15.24 -10.66
C MET A 107 -1.08 -13.83 -10.21
N TRP A 108 -2.38 -13.59 -10.05
CA TRP A 108 -2.86 -12.39 -9.35
C TRP A 108 -2.38 -12.45 -7.90
N HIS A 109 -1.64 -11.43 -7.50
CA HIS A 109 -1.11 -11.36 -6.16
C HIS A 109 -1.16 -9.92 -5.61
N LYS A 110 -1.24 -9.80 -4.28
CA LYS A 110 -0.76 -8.60 -3.60
C LYS A 110 0.68 -8.83 -3.20
N ASP A 111 1.49 -7.81 -3.43
CA ASP A 111 2.87 -7.81 -2.98
C ASP A 111 2.90 -8.09 -1.48
N SER A 112 3.90 -8.86 -1.09
CA SER A 112 4.27 -9.01 0.29
C SER A 112 5.67 -8.54 0.50
N TYR A 113 5.91 -8.16 1.73
CA TYR A 113 7.27 -8.04 2.17
C TYR A 113 7.69 -9.38 2.79
N TRP A 114 8.21 -10.26 1.92
CA TRP A 114 8.96 -11.47 2.24
C TRP A 114 8.28 -12.54 3.11
N GLY A 115 7.04 -12.94 2.78
CA GLY A 115 6.59 -14.27 3.17
C GLY A 115 5.85 -14.38 4.50
N PHE A 116 5.44 -13.25 5.09
CA PHE A 116 4.76 -13.24 6.39
C PHE A 116 3.45 -12.47 6.41
N ARG A 117 2.51 -13.01 7.19
CA ARG A 117 1.21 -12.42 7.46
C ARG A 117 1.36 -11.04 8.10
N ARG A 118 0.97 -10.00 7.35
CA ARG A 118 0.80 -8.62 7.84
C ARG A 118 -0.67 -8.25 7.68
N MET A 119 -1.22 -7.55 8.66
CA MET A 119 -2.52 -6.92 8.45
C MET A 119 -2.38 -5.84 7.38
N ARG A 120 -3.24 -5.89 6.36
CA ARG A 120 -3.24 -4.97 5.22
C ARG A 120 -3.60 -3.55 5.71
N HIS A 121 -3.07 -2.51 5.06
CA HIS A 121 -3.31 -1.13 5.48
C HIS A 121 -4.22 -0.44 4.47
N HIS A 122 -5.47 -0.15 4.83
CA HIS A 122 -6.37 0.62 3.96
C HIS A 122 -5.89 2.06 3.72
N ARG A 123 -5.13 2.61 4.67
CA ARG A 123 -4.48 3.92 4.55
C ARG A 123 -3.11 3.71 3.87
N PRO A 124 -2.74 4.47 2.83
CA PRO A 124 -1.49 4.29 2.10
C PRO A 124 -0.26 4.67 2.94
N ARG A 125 0.18 3.72 3.75
CA ARG A 125 1.47 3.71 4.46
C ARG A 125 2.61 3.39 3.50
N TRP A 126 2.31 2.55 2.51
CA TRP A 126 3.20 2.06 1.48
C TRP A 126 2.57 2.29 0.11
N CYS A 127 3.41 2.54 -0.89
CA CYS A 127 3.01 2.55 -2.30
C CYS A 127 4.10 1.90 -3.16
N MET A 128 3.70 1.39 -4.32
CA MET A 128 4.62 0.94 -5.35
C MET A 128 4.58 1.90 -6.54
N MET A 129 5.73 2.14 -7.16
CA MET A 129 5.82 2.81 -8.45
C MET A 129 6.36 1.84 -9.50
N LEU A 130 5.65 1.72 -10.61
CA LEU A 130 6.08 1.00 -11.80
C LEU A 130 6.48 2.01 -12.87
N TYR A 131 7.73 1.97 -13.33
CA TYR A 131 8.23 2.83 -14.40
C TYR A 131 8.46 2.03 -15.69
N TYR A 132 7.97 2.55 -16.80
CA TYR A 132 8.03 1.90 -18.12
C TYR A 132 8.92 2.74 -19.07
N PRO A 133 10.17 2.34 -19.37
CA PRO A 133 11.07 3.10 -20.22
C PRO A 133 10.68 3.05 -21.72
N GLN A 134 9.66 2.28 -22.09
CA GLN A 134 9.18 2.11 -23.46
C GLN A 134 7.65 2.13 -23.51
N GLU A 135 7.11 2.38 -24.70
CA GLU A 135 5.68 2.18 -24.94
C GLU A 135 5.34 0.73 -24.62
N THR A 136 4.35 0.55 -23.75
CA THR A 136 3.88 -0.77 -23.32
C THR A 136 2.56 -1.06 -23.99
N THR A 137 2.57 -2.03 -24.90
CA THR A 137 1.39 -2.50 -25.63
C THR A 137 0.84 -3.79 -25.03
N LEU A 138 -0.36 -4.20 -25.43
CA LEU A 138 -0.95 -5.48 -25.01
C LEU A 138 -0.07 -6.67 -25.41
N GLU A 139 0.55 -6.62 -26.60
CA GLU A 139 1.36 -7.72 -27.13
C GLU A 139 2.63 -8.01 -26.30
N MET A 140 3.13 -7.00 -25.58
CA MET A 140 4.35 -7.11 -24.77
C MET A 140 4.11 -7.72 -23.38
N GLY A 141 2.86 -8.05 -23.03
CA GLY A 141 2.52 -8.50 -21.67
C GLY A 141 2.59 -7.36 -20.65
N PRO A 142 1.64 -6.40 -20.69
CA PRO A 142 1.60 -5.30 -19.74
C PRO A 142 1.38 -5.80 -18.31
N THR A 143 1.66 -4.97 -17.32
CA THR A 143 1.17 -5.24 -15.97
C THR A 143 -0.35 -5.10 -15.97
N HIS A 144 -1.05 -6.01 -15.30
CA HIS A 144 -2.48 -5.91 -15.05
C HIS A 144 -2.72 -5.55 -13.58
N VAL A 145 -3.75 -4.75 -13.31
CA VAL A 145 -4.22 -4.43 -11.95
C VAL A 145 -5.71 -4.75 -11.84
N LEU A 146 -6.14 -5.31 -10.70
CA LEU A 146 -7.55 -5.36 -10.35
C LEU A 146 -7.85 -4.08 -9.57
N ALA A 147 -8.39 -3.07 -10.25
CA ALA A 147 -8.69 -1.78 -9.64
C ALA A 147 -9.57 -1.97 -8.39
N GLY A 148 -9.46 -1.14 -7.35
CA GLY A 148 -10.37 -1.15 -6.20
C GLY A 148 -10.19 -2.27 -5.18
N THR A 149 -9.29 -3.21 -5.42
CA THR A 149 -9.08 -4.40 -4.57
C THR A 149 -8.20 -4.16 -3.35
N GLN A 150 -7.67 -2.95 -3.16
CA GLN A 150 -6.86 -2.57 -2.01
C GLN A 150 -7.59 -2.67 -0.65
N TYR A 151 -8.93 -2.76 -0.68
CA TYR A 151 -9.78 -2.93 0.49
C TYR A 151 -10.22 -4.37 0.73
N TRP A 152 -9.71 -5.32 -0.07
CA TRP A 152 -9.98 -6.74 0.15
C TRP A 152 -8.97 -7.25 1.16
N THR A 153 -9.47 -7.74 2.29
CA THR A 153 -8.61 -8.04 3.46
C THR A 153 -8.47 -9.51 3.77
N VAL A 154 -9.12 -10.36 2.96
CA VAL A 154 -9.05 -11.81 3.07
C VAL A 154 -7.61 -12.25 2.84
N ASP A 155 -7.15 -13.08 3.76
CA ASP A 155 -5.80 -13.62 3.80
C ASP A 155 -5.83 -14.98 3.10
N THR A 156 -5.33 -15.07 1.86
CA THR A 156 -5.16 -16.36 1.18
C THR A 156 -3.80 -17.01 1.47
N GLU A 157 -2.94 -16.36 2.25
CA GLU A 157 -1.49 -16.59 2.19
C GLU A 157 -1.05 -17.90 2.84
N GLY A 158 -1.72 -18.32 3.92
CA GLY A 158 -1.16 -19.35 4.78
C GLY A 158 0.29 -19.04 5.22
N TRP A 159 0.88 -19.93 6.01
CA TRP A 159 2.16 -19.63 6.69
C TRP A 159 3.43 -19.74 5.81
N ARG A 160 3.33 -19.94 4.49
CA ARG A 160 4.47 -20.46 3.70
C ARG A 160 5.05 -19.55 2.63
N GLN A 161 4.31 -18.61 2.03
CA GLN A 161 4.86 -17.76 0.95
C GLN A 161 4.48 -16.27 1.03
N GLY A 162 3.57 -15.90 1.93
CA GLY A 162 3.24 -14.53 2.31
C GLY A 162 2.82 -13.55 1.24
N GLU A 163 2.73 -13.91 -0.04
CA GLU A 163 1.96 -13.16 -1.04
C GLU A 163 0.49 -13.62 -1.03
N ASP A 164 -0.44 -12.67 -1.07
CA ASP A 164 -1.89 -12.93 -1.12
C ASP A 164 -2.23 -13.24 -2.57
N ILE A 165 -2.55 -14.49 -2.86
CA ILE A 165 -2.68 -15.03 -4.21
C ILE A 165 -4.14 -15.36 -4.47
N LEU A 166 -4.67 -14.80 -5.54
CA LEU A 166 -6.02 -15.13 -5.98
C LEU A 166 -5.98 -16.46 -6.76
N ALA A 167 -6.58 -17.49 -6.17
CA ALA A 167 -6.80 -18.80 -6.80
C ALA A 167 -8.24 -18.91 -7.34
N ASP A 168 -8.42 -19.72 -8.39
CA ASP A 168 -9.75 -20.04 -8.91
C ASP A 168 -10.48 -21.07 -8.02
N SER A 169 -11.73 -21.38 -8.41
CA SER A 169 -12.64 -22.29 -7.70
C SER A 169 -12.10 -23.71 -7.51
N THR A 170 -11.05 -24.09 -8.24
CA THR A 170 -10.38 -25.40 -8.13
C THR A 170 -9.11 -25.35 -7.27
N GLY A 171 -8.74 -24.18 -6.77
CA GLY A 171 -7.47 -23.92 -6.09
C GLY A 171 -6.31 -23.72 -7.06
N ASP A 172 -6.58 -23.57 -8.36
CA ASP A 172 -5.53 -23.26 -9.33
C ASP A 172 -5.18 -21.77 -9.24
N VAL A 173 -3.90 -21.49 -9.04
CA VAL A 173 -3.35 -20.13 -9.02
C VAL A 173 -3.02 -19.63 -10.42
N SER A 174 -3.04 -20.53 -11.41
CA SER A 174 -2.96 -20.20 -12.81
C SER A 174 -4.28 -19.61 -13.26
N MET A 175 -4.32 -18.28 -13.33
CA MET A 175 -5.48 -17.56 -13.86
C MET A 175 -5.50 -17.53 -15.40
N PHE A 176 -4.67 -18.38 -16.01
CA PHE A 176 -4.68 -18.65 -17.44
C PHE A 176 -5.93 -19.47 -17.82
N VAL A 177 -6.64 -18.96 -18.82
CA VAL A 177 -7.45 -19.76 -19.72
C VAL A 177 -6.99 -19.39 -21.11
N GLU A 178 -6.53 -20.36 -21.89
CA GLU A 178 -6.52 -20.23 -23.35
C GLU A 178 -7.98 -19.99 -23.77
N GLY A 179 -8.37 -18.74 -23.96
CA GLY A 179 -9.79 -18.38 -23.98
C GLY A 179 -10.11 -16.91 -24.24
N SER A 180 -11.38 -16.67 -24.54
CA SER A 180 -11.95 -15.35 -24.82
C SER A 180 -11.96 -14.45 -23.57
N SER A 181 -12.12 -13.13 -23.75
CA SER A 181 -12.29 -12.18 -22.63
C SER A 181 -13.43 -12.56 -21.67
N ALA A 182 -14.47 -13.25 -22.17
CA ALA A 182 -15.59 -13.69 -21.35
C ALA A 182 -15.21 -14.81 -20.35
N GLU A 183 -14.38 -15.77 -20.77
CA GLU A 183 -13.92 -16.86 -19.91
C GLU A 183 -12.99 -16.35 -18.80
N ARG A 184 -12.13 -15.37 -19.11
CA ARG A 184 -11.29 -14.69 -18.12
C ARG A 184 -12.13 -13.95 -17.08
N GLN A 185 -13.14 -13.20 -17.52
CA GLN A 185 -14.06 -12.52 -16.62
C GLN A 185 -14.82 -13.51 -15.74
N GLN A 186 -15.23 -14.66 -16.28
CA GLN A 186 -15.89 -15.70 -15.51
C GLN A 186 -14.98 -16.26 -14.40
N LYS A 187 -13.72 -16.61 -14.71
CA LYS A 187 -12.77 -17.08 -13.70
C LYS A 187 -12.50 -16.05 -12.62
N LEU A 188 -12.35 -14.79 -13.00
CA LEU A 188 -12.23 -13.68 -12.03
C LEU A 188 -13.46 -13.63 -11.13
N ASN A 189 -14.66 -13.64 -11.69
CA ASN A 189 -15.90 -13.63 -10.91
C ASN A 189 -15.99 -14.84 -9.95
N GLU A 190 -15.52 -16.02 -10.35
CA GLU A 190 -15.49 -17.21 -9.50
C GLU A 190 -14.47 -17.09 -8.36
N ALA A 191 -13.25 -16.62 -8.65
CA ALA A 191 -12.21 -16.39 -7.66
C ALA A 191 -12.63 -15.30 -6.66
N GLU A 192 -13.30 -14.26 -7.14
CA GLU A 192 -13.90 -13.20 -6.32
C GLU A 192 -14.97 -13.73 -5.36
N GLN A 193 -15.89 -14.57 -5.85
CA GLN A 193 -16.91 -15.19 -5.02
C GLN A 193 -16.30 -16.09 -3.93
N GLN A 194 -15.22 -16.80 -4.26
CA GLN A 194 -14.51 -17.63 -3.30
C GLN A 194 -13.79 -16.80 -2.24
N LEU A 195 -13.20 -15.67 -2.63
CA LEU A 195 -12.45 -14.81 -1.74
C LEU A 195 -13.39 -14.03 -0.81
N LEU A 196 -14.41 -13.37 -1.36
CA LEU A 196 -15.22 -12.36 -0.64
C LEU A 196 -16.56 -12.89 -0.10
N GLY A 197 -16.93 -14.14 -0.42
CA GLY A 197 -18.13 -14.81 0.06
C GLY A 197 -19.39 -14.62 -0.82
N PRO A 198 -20.52 -15.22 -0.41
CA PRO A 198 -21.73 -15.36 -1.22
C PRO A 198 -22.53 -14.05 -1.25
N SER A 199 -22.26 -13.20 -2.25
CA SER A 199 -23.06 -11.99 -2.43
C SER A 199 -23.35 -11.70 -3.90
N SER A 200 -24.62 -11.46 -4.20
CA SER A 200 -25.21 -11.45 -5.54
C SER A 200 -25.14 -10.10 -6.28
N SER A 201 -24.42 -9.08 -5.76
CA SER A 201 -24.44 -7.72 -6.36
C SER A 201 -23.12 -6.93 -6.40
N ARG A 202 -21.94 -7.51 -6.11
CA ARG A 202 -20.88 -6.71 -5.43
C ARG A 202 -19.50 -6.53 -6.04
N VAL A 203 -19.05 -7.33 -7.00
CA VAL A 203 -17.59 -7.37 -7.28
C VAL A 203 -17.21 -7.03 -8.71
N ALA A 204 -18.09 -7.31 -9.69
CA ALA A 204 -17.87 -7.01 -11.11
C ALA A 204 -17.61 -5.52 -11.44
N ALA A 205 -17.90 -4.62 -10.49
CA ALA A 205 -17.67 -3.19 -10.66
C ALA A 205 -16.62 -2.57 -9.72
N LEU A 206 -16.18 -3.31 -8.70
CA LEU A 206 -15.08 -2.88 -7.85
C LEU A 206 -13.76 -3.29 -8.51
N ALA A 207 -13.65 -4.55 -8.96
CA ALA A 207 -12.46 -5.14 -9.58
C ALA A 207 -12.55 -5.15 -11.11
N GLU A 208 -12.04 -4.09 -11.73
CA GLU A 208 -11.80 -4.06 -13.18
C GLU A 208 -10.39 -4.56 -13.46
N ASP A 209 -10.24 -5.60 -14.31
CA ASP A 209 -8.93 -5.99 -14.86
C ASP A 209 -8.48 -4.94 -15.87
N VAL A 210 -7.57 -4.08 -15.42
CA VAL A 210 -6.99 -3.03 -16.23
C VAL A 210 -5.60 -3.43 -16.69
N SER A 211 -5.45 -3.60 -18.01
CA SER A 211 -4.13 -3.71 -18.66
C SER A 211 -3.45 -2.34 -18.71
N LEU A 212 -2.30 -2.20 -18.07
CA LEU A 212 -1.52 -0.95 -18.04
C LEU A 212 -0.74 -0.77 -19.35
N THR A 213 -1.43 -0.35 -20.41
CA THR A 213 -0.81 0.10 -21.65
C THR A 213 -0.53 1.60 -21.57
N VAL A 214 0.74 1.96 -21.62
CA VAL A 214 1.20 3.33 -21.34
C VAL A 214 2.29 3.77 -22.31
N PRO A 215 2.36 5.07 -22.65
CA PRO A 215 3.48 5.62 -23.42
C PRO A 215 4.82 5.43 -22.71
N ALA A 216 5.91 5.46 -23.49
CA ALA A 216 7.27 5.44 -22.95
C ALA A 216 7.49 6.55 -21.91
N GLY A 217 8.18 6.18 -20.83
CA GLY A 217 8.53 7.06 -19.73
C GLY A 217 7.43 7.24 -18.68
N SER A 218 6.27 6.59 -18.83
CA SER A 218 5.17 6.72 -17.88
C SER A 218 5.50 6.01 -16.56
N CYS A 219 5.00 6.58 -15.46
CA CYS A 219 5.01 5.94 -14.15
C CYS A 219 3.58 5.56 -13.75
N VAL A 220 3.43 4.44 -13.06
CA VAL A 220 2.17 4.06 -12.41
C VAL A 220 2.44 3.99 -10.91
N LEU A 221 1.82 4.88 -10.15
CA LEU A 221 1.84 4.85 -8.69
C LEU A 221 0.64 4.05 -8.21
N MET A 222 0.84 2.99 -7.43
CA MET A 222 -0.23 2.11 -6.96
C MET A 222 -0.15 1.84 -5.46
N HIS A 223 -1.32 1.60 -4.87
CA HIS A 223 -1.46 1.14 -3.50
C HIS A 223 -0.76 -0.21 -3.33
N PHE A 224 -0.06 -0.38 -2.21
CA PHE A 224 0.75 -1.58 -1.97
C PHE A 224 -0.10 -2.86 -1.96
N ASP A 225 -1.29 -2.78 -1.37
CA ASP A 225 -2.23 -3.90 -1.25
C ASP A 225 -3.17 -4.07 -2.46
N LEU A 226 -2.82 -3.52 -3.64
CA LEU A 226 -3.63 -3.71 -4.86
C LEU A 226 -3.25 -5.03 -5.56
N PHE A 227 -4.24 -5.86 -5.89
CA PHE A 227 -3.99 -7.07 -6.68
C PHE A 227 -3.46 -6.69 -8.06
N HIS A 228 -2.37 -7.34 -8.45
CA HIS A 228 -1.72 -7.12 -9.73
C HIS A 228 -1.04 -8.40 -10.24
N ARG A 229 -0.65 -8.38 -11.52
CA ARG A 229 0.15 -9.45 -12.14
C ARG A 229 0.92 -8.95 -13.35
N ALA A 230 2.01 -9.63 -13.69
CA ALA A 230 2.63 -9.51 -15.00
C ALA A 230 1.80 -10.26 -16.06
N GLY A 231 1.44 -9.56 -17.14
CA GLY A 231 0.93 -10.19 -18.36
C GLY A 231 2.04 -10.94 -19.10
N PHE A 232 1.64 -11.94 -19.89
CA PHE A 232 2.54 -12.69 -20.76
C PHE A 232 2.66 -12.02 -22.13
N ARG A 233 3.80 -12.21 -22.78
CA ARG A 233 3.99 -11.80 -24.18
C ARG A 233 3.10 -12.63 -25.09
N ALA A 234 2.38 -11.99 -26.01
CA ALA A 234 1.42 -12.65 -26.88
C ALA A 234 2.04 -13.73 -27.80
N LYS A 235 3.34 -13.61 -28.08
CA LYS A 235 4.12 -14.52 -28.93
C LYS A 235 5.62 -14.42 -28.61
N GLU A 236 6.40 -15.41 -29.01
CA GLU A 236 7.83 -15.50 -28.70
C GLU A 236 8.67 -14.36 -29.30
N ASP A 237 8.27 -13.84 -30.46
CA ASP A 237 8.91 -12.72 -31.15
C ASP A 237 8.34 -11.35 -30.72
N ALA A 238 7.39 -11.29 -29.77
CA ALA A 238 6.91 -10.02 -29.25
C ALA A 238 8.02 -9.31 -28.46
N PRO A 239 8.09 -7.96 -28.53
CA PRO A 239 9.09 -7.21 -27.78
C PRO A 239 9.02 -7.49 -26.28
N THR A 240 10.19 -7.58 -25.63
CA THR A 240 10.27 -7.68 -24.17
C THR A 240 9.89 -6.36 -23.52
N ARG A 241 8.89 -6.36 -22.64
CA ARG A 241 8.59 -5.23 -21.76
C ARG A 241 9.61 -5.17 -20.62
N PHE A 242 10.29 -4.03 -20.48
CA PHE A 242 11.05 -3.70 -19.28
C PHE A 242 10.20 -2.84 -18.35
N MET A 243 10.27 -3.09 -17.04
CA MET A 243 9.63 -2.26 -16.04
C MET A 243 10.43 -2.24 -14.75
N PHE A 244 10.58 -1.05 -14.17
CA PHE A 244 11.26 -0.88 -12.89
C PHE A 244 10.24 -0.70 -11.78
N LYS A 245 10.29 -1.57 -10.77
CA LYS A 245 9.46 -1.51 -9.56
C LYS A 245 10.24 -0.82 -8.46
N PHE A 246 9.60 0.12 -7.78
CA PHE A 246 10.12 0.80 -6.59
C PHE A 246 9.06 0.79 -5.50
N GLN A 247 9.48 0.63 -4.25
CA GLN A 247 8.60 0.72 -3.10
C GLN A 247 8.89 1.98 -2.29
N PHE A 248 7.84 2.59 -1.74
CA PHE A 248 7.95 3.80 -0.95
C PHE A 248 7.14 3.70 0.34
N ILE A 249 7.66 4.35 1.38
CA ILE A 249 7.09 4.35 2.73
C ILE A 249 6.82 5.78 3.15
N ARG A 250 5.63 6.03 3.67
CA ARG A 250 5.26 7.27 4.34
C ARG A 250 6.07 7.42 5.63
N THR A 251 6.73 8.57 5.81
CA THR A 251 7.52 8.86 7.02
C THR A 251 6.82 9.83 7.97
N ARG A 252 5.63 10.31 7.63
CA ARG A 252 4.82 11.21 8.47
C ARG A 252 3.33 11.01 8.23
N ASP A 253 2.54 11.09 9.30
CA ASP A 253 1.09 11.20 9.17
C ASP A 253 0.71 12.50 8.42
N PRO A 254 -0.38 12.50 7.62
CA PRO A 254 -0.85 13.70 6.94
C PRO A 254 -1.13 14.83 7.94
N ALA A 255 -0.62 16.02 7.65
CA ALA A 255 -1.00 17.23 8.35
C ALA A 255 -2.22 17.86 7.68
N VAL A 256 -3.02 18.63 8.44
CA VAL A 256 -4.16 19.38 7.88
C VAL A 256 -3.68 20.21 6.70
N VAL A 257 -4.13 19.87 5.50
CA VAL A 257 -3.91 20.70 4.32
C VAL A 257 -4.90 21.87 4.42
N PRO A 258 -4.44 23.14 4.52
CA PRO A 258 -5.35 24.27 4.46
C PRO A 258 -6.08 24.20 3.11
N SER A 259 -7.42 24.21 3.13
CA SER A 259 -8.18 24.22 1.89
C SER A 259 -7.68 25.36 1.00
N PRO A 260 -7.42 25.14 -0.30
CA PRO A 260 -7.16 26.25 -1.20
C PRO A 260 -8.34 27.24 -1.13
N PRO A 261 -8.10 28.56 -1.22
CA PRO A 261 -9.18 29.55 -1.19
C PRO A 261 -10.01 29.42 -2.47
N GLY A 262 -11.07 28.60 -2.40
CA GLY A 262 -12.02 28.39 -3.48
C GLY A 262 -12.78 27.07 -3.30
N ASP A 263 -13.94 27.12 -2.64
CA ASP A 263 -15.07 26.18 -2.65
C ASP A 263 -14.84 24.76 -3.21
N PHE A 264 -13.89 24.00 -2.66
CA PHE A 264 -13.81 22.56 -2.91
C PHE A 264 -14.70 21.81 -1.92
N ARG A 265 -16.02 22.09 -1.98
CA ARG A 265 -17.04 21.16 -1.45
C ARG A 265 -17.27 20.13 -2.53
N TYR A 266 -16.68 18.94 -2.40
CA TYR A 266 -17.17 17.78 -3.14
C TYR A 266 -18.47 17.32 -2.46
N PRO A 267 -19.64 17.47 -3.09
CA PRO A 267 -20.85 16.90 -2.54
C PRO A 267 -20.76 15.39 -2.76
N TRP A 268 -20.72 14.62 -1.68
CA TRP A 268 -21.52 13.39 -1.72
C TRP A 268 -22.92 13.82 -2.14
N PRO A 269 -23.57 13.20 -3.14
CA PRO A 269 -24.96 13.53 -3.41
C PRO A 269 -25.75 13.18 -2.15
N GLU A 270 -26.18 14.20 -1.41
CA GLU A 270 -27.31 14.04 -0.50
C GLU A 270 -28.44 13.45 -1.34
N SER A 271 -29.00 12.32 -0.91
CA SER A 271 -30.08 11.64 -1.62
C SER A 271 -31.19 12.65 -1.95
N PRO A 272 -31.55 12.89 -3.22
CA PRO A 272 -32.66 13.76 -3.51
C PRO A 272 -33.94 12.92 -3.66
N HIS A 273 -34.70 12.82 -2.57
CA HIS A 273 -36.16 12.63 -2.63
C HIS A 273 -36.89 13.86 -3.24
N ARG A 274 -36.26 14.66 -4.11
CA ARG A 274 -36.89 15.80 -4.79
C ARG A 274 -36.37 16.00 -6.22
N LEU A 275 -36.67 15.05 -7.10
CA LEU A 275 -36.59 15.26 -8.56
C LEU A 275 -37.86 14.81 -9.31
N SER A 276 -38.91 14.39 -8.60
CA SER A 276 -40.21 14.06 -9.20
C SER A 276 -41.08 15.29 -9.48
N SER A 277 -40.79 16.46 -8.89
CA SER A 277 -41.61 17.67 -9.05
C SER A 277 -41.09 18.69 -10.07
N LEU A 278 -39.92 18.46 -10.68
CA LEU A 278 -39.32 19.38 -11.67
C LEU A 278 -39.27 18.81 -13.11
N LEU A 279 -39.54 17.52 -13.30
CA LEU A 279 -39.65 16.90 -14.62
C LEU A 279 -41.09 16.82 -15.15
N ALA A 280 -42.09 17.21 -14.35
CA ALA A 280 -43.49 17.26 -14.77
C ALA A 280 -43.88 18.56 -15.50
N SER A 281 -42.96 19.51 -15.71
CA SER A 281 -43.29 20.82 -16.31
C SER A 281 -42.43 21.22 -17.49
N LYS A 282 -41.77 20.25 -18.15
CA LYS A 282 -41.01 20.51 -19.38
C LYS A 282 -41.32 19.49 -20.48
N MET A 283 -42.59 19.10 -20.55
CA MET A 283 -43.23 18.44 -21.70
C MET A 283 -44.07 19.44 -22.53
N GLU A 284 -43.79 20.73 -22.43
CA GLU A 284 -44.33 21.74 -23.33
C GLU A 284 -43.18 22.63 -23.79
N LEU A 285 -43.05 22.77 -25.12
CA LEU A 285 -42.05 23.55 -25.89
C LEU A 285 -40.96 22.71 -26.59
N GLU A 286 -41.41 21.77 -27.42
CA GLU A 286 -40.82 21.60 -28.76
C GLU A 286 -41.63 22.44 -29.76
N ALA A 287 -41.01 23.40 -30.43
CA ALA A 287 -41.41 23.94 -31.74
C ALA A 287 -40.27 24.80 -32.35
N ASP A 288 -39.84 24.41 -33.56
CA ASP A 288 -39.16 25.18 -34.64
C ASP A 288 -37.86 25.96 -34.34
N ASP A 289 -36.90 26.19 -35.24
CA ASP A 289 -36.57 25.83 -36.63
C ASP A 289 -35.02 25.97 -36.76
N GLY A 290 -34.31 25.36 -37.73
CA GLY A 290 -33.90 26.08 -38.95
C GLY A 290 -32.39 26.42 -39.06
N SER A 291 -31.62 25.50 -39.67
CA SER A 291 -30.42 25.73 -40.52
C SER A 291 -29.14 26.46 -40.03
N ALA A 292 -27.96 25.82 -40.20
CA ALA A 292 -26.89 26.20 -41.14
C ALA A 292 -25.46 25.74 -40.71
N ALA A 293 -24.87 24.90 -41.58
CA ALA A 293 -23.45 24.74 -41.97
C ALA A 293 -22.31 24.40 -40.96
N ASN A 294 -21.76 23.19 -41.17
CA ASN A 294 -20.34 22.72 -41.21
C ASN A 294 -19.44 22.82 -39.95
N PRO A 295 -18.90 21.68 -39.45
CA PRO A 295 -17.46 21.39 -39.60
C PRO A 295 -17.12 19.86 -39.57
N GLU A 296 -17.82 19.02 -40.33
CA GLU A 296 -17.72 17.56 -40.16
C GLU A 296 -16.47 16.87 -40.74
N ASP A 297 -15.62 17.56 -41.49
CA ASP A 297 -14.53 16.88 -42.22
C ASP A 297 -13.17 16.84 -41.51
N PHE A 298 -13.04 17.44 -40.32
CA PHE A 298 -11.80 17.36 -39.52
C PHE A 298 -11.87 16.34 -38.35
N CYS A 299 -13.07 15.93 -37.93
CA CYS A 299 -13.27 14.99 -36.80
C CYS A 299 -13.14 13.51 -37.18
N LYS A 300 -13.15 13.16 -38.47
CA LYS A 300 -13.12 11.73 -38.90
C LYS A 300 -11.78 11.01 -38.70
N ARG A 301 -10.67 11.71 -38.45
CA ARG A 301 -9.36 11.08 -38.17
C ARG A 301 -9.02 10.88 -36.68
N ARG A 302 -9.84 11.37 -35.76
CA ARG A 302 -9.62 11.23 -34.30
C ARG A 302 -10.50 10.14 -33.65
N ARG A 303 -11.36 9.47 -34.44
CA ARG A 303 -12.28 8.40 -34.01
C ARG A 303 -11.75 6.98 -34.28
N GLN A 304 -10.43 6.78 -34.26
CA GLN A 304 -9.84 5.42 -34.30
C GLN A 304 -9.39 4.89 -32.92
N PHE A 305 -9.63 5.64 -31.83
CA PHE A 305 -9.27 5.23 -30.45
C PHE A 305 -10.46 4.80 -29.57
N ARG A 306 -11.61 4.46 -30.17
CA ARG A 306 -12.73 3.83 -29.45
C ARG A 306 -13.42 2.85 -30.37
N HIS A 307 -12.97 1.59 -30.39
CA HIS A 307 -13.81 0.41 -30.66
C HIS A 307 -13.02 -0.87 -30.40
N CYS A 308 -13.19 -1.40 -29.19
CA CYS A 308 -13.57 -2.78 -28.83
C CYS A 308 -14.29 -2.56 -27.48
N ASP A 309 -15.53 -2.91 -27.17
CA ASP A 309 -16.60 -3.71 -27.74
C ASP A 309 -17.93 -3.00 -27.37
N GLU A 310 -19.03 -3.33 -28.03
CA GLU A 310 -20.38 -2.94 -27.57
C GLU A 310 -20.73 -3.71 -26.29
N SER A 311 -20.96 -3.03 -25.15
CA SER A 311 -21.34 -3.63 -23.87
C SER A 311 -22.67 -3.06 -23.29
N PRO A 312 -23.37 -3.83 -22.43
CA PRO A 312 -24.70 -3.49 -21.91
C PRO A 312 -24.60 -2.48 -20.74
N ASP A 313 -24.43 -1.19 -21.08
CA ASP A 313 -23.84 -0.19 -20.17
C ASP A 313 -24.77 0.49 -19.14
N VAL A 314 -26.05 0.12 -19.00
CA VAL A 314 -26.93 0.81 -18.04
C VAL A 314 -27.02 0.09 -16.68
N HIS A 315 -27.00 -1.24 -16.65
CA HIS A 315 -27.08 -2.00 -15.38
C HIS A 315 -25.75 -2.06 -14.62
N ILE A 316 -24.62 -2.16 -15.34
CA ILE A 316 -23.27 -2.21 -14.73
C ILE A 316 -22.95 -0.90 -13.98
N ALA A 317 -23.40 0.25 -14.51
CA ALA A 317 -23.15 1.55 -13.90
C ALA A 317 -23.93 1.81 -12.60
N ASP A 318 -25.09 1.16 -12.42
CA ASP A 318 -25.90 1.26 -11.19
C ASP A 318 -25.40 0.27 -10.13
N GLU A 319 -25.02 -0.95 -10.50
CA GLU A 319 -24.41 -1.94 -9.60
C GLU A 319 -23.04 -1.47 -9.09
N ALA A 320 -22.23 -0.87 -9.96
CA ALA A 320 -20.98 -0.20 -9.58
C ALA A 320 -21.19 0.87 -8.51
N ARG A 321 -22.21 1.68 -8.69
CA ARG A 321 -22.55 2.76 -7.76
C ARG A 321 -22.92 2.20 -6.39
N SER A 322 -23.74 1.15 -6.37
CA SER A 322 -24.15 0.47 -5.13
C SER A 322 -22.97 -0.14 -4.37
N ALA A 323 -21.98 -0.72 -5.05
CA ALA A 323 -20.82 -1.32 -4.39
C ALA A 323 -19.90 -0.25 -3.75
N TRP A 324 -19.69 0.87 -4.43
CA TRP A 324 -18.94 2.01 -3.87
C TRP A 324 -19.67 2.69 -2.71
N GLU A 325 -20.99 2.67 -2.68
CA GLU A 325 -21.78 3.16 -1.56
C GLU A 325 -21.54 2.34 -0.28
N GLU A 326 -21.33 1.03 -0.41
CA GLU A 326 -21.07 0.15 0.73
C GLU A 326 -19.68 0.38 1.35
N LEU A 327 -18.65 0.53 0.52
CA LEU A 327 -17.31 0.93 0.96
C LEU A 327 -17.23 2.40 1.39
N GLY A 328 -18.29 3.19 1.22
CA GLY A 328 -18.37 4.60 1.57
C GLY A 328 -17.72 4.99 2.92
N PRO A 329 -17.96 4.25 4.03
CA PRO A 329 -17.31 4.52 5.31
C PRO A 329 -15.78 4.37 5.29
N VAL A 330 -15.27 3.36 4.56
CA VAL A 330 -13.82 3.12 4.42
C VAL A 330 -13.19 4.22 3.58
N LEU A 331 -13.80 4.56 2.44
CA LEU A 331 -13.31 5.61 1.55
C LEU A 331 -13.32 6.99 2.22
N ALA A 332 -14.36 7.28 3.00
CA ALA A 332 -14.44 8.52 3.77
C ALA A 332 -13.31 8.60 4.80
N ASP A 333 -13.07 7.53 5.56
CA ASP A 333 -11.99 7.49 6.55
C ASP A 333 -10.61 7.70 5.91
N VAL A 334 -10.32 7.00 4.82
CA VAL A 334 -9.05 7.14 4.09
C VAL A 334 -8.87 8.54 3.53
N ARG A 335 -9.93 9.14 2.97
CA ARG A 335 -9.92 10.51 2.44
C ARG A 335 -9.64 11.52 3.53
N GLU A 336 -10.40 11.48 4.63
CA GLU A 336 -10.23 12.39 5.76
C GLU A 336 -8.82 12.29 6.34
N TRP A 337 -8.32 11.06 6.48
CA TRP A 337 -6.96 10.81 6.94
C TRP A 337 -5.93 11.40 5.98
N LEU A 338 -6.03 11.19 4.65
CA LEU A 338 -5.13 11.76 3.65
C LEU A 338 -5.14 13.31 3.65
N GLN A 339 -6.28 13.91 3.98
CA GLN A 339 -6.43 15.37 4.12
C GLN A 339 -5.88 15.91 5.46
N GLY A 340 -5.45 15.02 6.36
CA GLY A 340 -4.97 15.35 7.70
C GLY A 340 -6.06 15.90 8.61
N LEU A 341 -7.33 15.61 8.33
CA LEU A 341 -8.44 16.07 9.16
C LEU A 341 -8.39 15.38 10.54
N PRO A 342 -8.70 16.10 11.64
CA PRO A 342 -8.79 15.48 12.96
C PRO A 342 -9.80 14.35 12.97
N HIS A 343 -9.47 13.27 13.68
CA HIS A 343 -10.39 12.14 13.78
C HIS A 343 -11.69 12.58 14.48
N PRO A 344 -12.89 12.11 14.06
CA PRO A 344 -14.16 12.58 14.61
C PRO A 344 -14.27 12.48 16.14
N CYS A 345 -13.73 11.41 16.72
CA CYS A 345 -13.74 11.23 18.19
C CYS A 345 -12.89 12.23 18.97
N GLU A 346 -12.05 13.02 18.30
CA GLU A 346 -11.29 14.11 18.93
C GLU A 346 -12.07 15.41 19.01
N THR A 347 -13.20 15.52 18.28
CA THR A 347 -13.97 16.75 18.13
C THR A 347 -15.43 16.59 18.58
N CYS A 348 -16.01 15.39 18.45
CA CYS A 348 -17.37 15.11 18.90
C CYS A 348 -17.40 14.60 20.35
N PRO A 349 -18.23 15.18 21.24
CA PRO A 349 -18.44 14.65 22.58
C PRO A 349 -19.11 13.27 22.52
N GLU A 350 -18.72 12.35 23.42
CA GLU A 350 -19.42 11.07 23.58
C GLU A 350 -20.90 11.34 23.93
N SER A 351 -21.80 10.76 23.14
CA SER A 351 -23.24 10.86 23.41
C SER A 351 -23.74 9.60 24.14
N SER A 352 -24.73 9.78 25.01
CA SER A 352 -25.48 8.68 25.63
C SER A 352 -26.74 8.34 24.84
N GLU A 353 -26.84 8.78 23.58
CA GLU A 353 -28.00 8.56 22.74
C GLU A 353 -28.07 7.10 22.27
N GLU A 354 -29.28 6.66 21.91
CA GLU A 354 -29.51 5.32 21.37
C GLU A 354 -28.80 5.15 20.02
N ALA A 355 -28.41 3.92 19.73
CA ALA A 355 -27.72 3.59 18.49
C ALA A 355 -28.56 3.98 17.27
N SER A 356 -27.95 4.63 16.28
CA SER A 356 -28.63 4.87 15.00
C SER A 356 -29.05 3.55 14.34
N PRO A 357 -30.14 3.50 13.55
CA PRO A 357 -30.55 2.29 12.83
C PRO A 357 -29.44 1.69 11.95
N GLU A 358 -28.57 2.54 11.39
CA GLU A 358 -27.42 2.12 10.59
C GLU A 358 -26.36 1.39 11.42
N VAL A 359 -26.16 1.81 12.67
CA VAL A 359 -25.26 1.18 13.65
C VAL A 359 -25.85 -0.15 14.12
N GLU A 360 -27.14 -0.21 14.39
CA GLU A 360 -27.83 -1.45 14.74
C GLU A 360 -27.71 -2.50 13.64
N LYS A 361 -27.90 -2.10 12.38
CA LYS A 361 -27.69 -2.97 11.22
C LYS A 361 -26.24 -3.48 11.13
N GLY A 362 -25.26 -2.63 11.45
CA GLY A 362 -23.85 -3.04 11.53
C GLY A 362 -23.58 -4.10 12.60
N LEU A 363 -24.22 -3.97 13.77
CA LEU A 363 -24.14 -4.97 14.84
C LEU A 363 -24.76 -6.30 14.42
N GLU A 364 -25.88 -6.28 13.71
CA GLU A 364 -26.52 -7.48 13.17
C GLU A 364 -25.60 -8.23 12.20
N VAL A 365 -24.91 -7.51 11.30
CA VAL A 365 -23.93 -8.09 10.37
C VAL A 365 -22.79 -8.79 11.12
N LEU A 366 -22.18 -8.12 12.11
CA LEU A 366 -21.11 -8.73 12.92
C LEU A 366 -21.61 -9.93 13.73
N ARG A 367 -22.82 -9.87 14.30
CA ARG A 367 -23.39 -10.98 15.09
C ARG A 367 -23.70 -12.17 14.21
N ALA A 368 -24.31 -11.95 13.04
CA ALA A 368 -24.58 -13.00 12.07
C ALA A 368 -23.29 -13.69 11.65
N ALA A 369 -22.25 -12.89 11.35
CA ALA A 369 -20.94 -13.42 10.97
C ALA A 369 -20.22 -14.16 12.12
N GLY A 370 -20.43 -13.73 13.37
CA GLY A 370 -19.85 -14.35 14.56
C GLY A 370 -20.60 -15.56 15.12
N ALA A 371 -21.88 -15.74 14.78
CA ALA A 371 -22.76 -16.80 15.31
C ALA A 371 -22.73 -18.11 14.53
N GLY A 372 -22.03 -18.16 13.38
CA GLY A 372 -21.73 -19.42 12.71
C GLY A 372 -20.97 -20.35 13.66
N LEU A 373 -21.52 -21.52 13.96
CA LEU A 373 -20.88 -22.57 14.76
C LEU A 373 -20.59 -23.76 13.82
N GLY A 374 -19.43 -23.75 13.17
CA GLY A 374 -18.98 -24.75 12.20
C GLY A 374 -17.48 -24.64 11.92
N SER A 375 -16.85 -25.70 11.41
CA SER A 375 -15.39 -25.84 11.21
C SER A 375 -14.75 -24.72 10.37
N ASP A 376 -13.49 -24.40 10.70
CA ASP A 376 -12.80 -23.13 10.41
C ASP A 376 -12.68 -22.71 8.93
N GLU A 377 -12.57 -23.62 7.95
CA GLU A 377 -12.26 -23.22 6.56
C GLU A 377 -13.49 -22.87 5.69
N ASP A 378 -14.59 -23.63 5.80
CA ASP A 378 -15.80 -23.38 5.00
C ASP A 378 -16.61 -22.17 5.50
N MET A 379 -16.45 -21.79 6.77
CA MET A 379 -17.17 -20.66 7.39
C MET A 379 -16.53 -19.29 7.10
N GLU A 380 -15.20 -19.21 6.98
CA GLU A 380 -14.52 -17.97 6.61
C GLU A 380 -15.00 -17.45 5.24
N ARG A 381 -15.43 -18.35 4.36
CA ARG A 381 -15.93 -18.06 3.00
C ARG A 381 -17.44 -17.85 2.91
N SER A 382 -18.17 -17.90 4.03
CA SER A 382 -19.64 -17.82 4.05
C SER A 382 -20.21 -16.41 4.26
N HIS A 383 -19.36 -15.43 4.54
CA HIS A 383 -19.76 -14.06 4.87
C HIS A 383 -19.23 -13.07 3.83
N ASP A 384 -19.99 -12.01 3.60
CA ASP A 384 -19.62 -10.92 2.70
C ASP A 384 -18.55 -10.02 3.36
N GLU A 385 -17.29 -10.17 2.94
CA GLU A 385 -16.15 -9.44 3.52
C GLU A 385 -16.32 -7.92 3.43
N VAL A 386 -16.84 -7.43 2.29
CA VAL A 386 -17.02 -5.99 2.06
C VAL A 386 -18.05 -5.41 3.03
N GLN A 387 -19.18 -6.11 3.25
CA GLN A 387 -20.14 -5.70 4.29
C GLN A 387 -19.51 -5.70 5.67
N LEU A 388 -18.74 -6.74 5.97
CA LEU A 388 -18.21 -6.96 7.30
C LEU A 388 -17.25 -5.82 7.69
N VAL A 389 -16.32 -5.48 6.79
CA VAL A 389 -15.41 -4.36 6.97
C VAL A 389 -16.17 -3.03 7.01
N ALA A 390 -17.11 -2.79 6.09
CA ALA A 390 -17.91 -1.56 6.09
C ALA A 390 -18.73 -1.39 7.38
N ALA A 391 -19.33 -2.47 7.90
CA ALA A 391 -20.05 -2.48 9.17
C ALA A 391 -19.13 -2.17 10.34
N ALA A 392 -17.93 -2.74 10.36
CA ALA A 392 -16.94 -2.46 11.39
C ALA A 392 -16.49 -0.98 11.38
N TYR A 393 -16.28 -0.37 10.21
CA TYR A 393 -15.99 1.07 10.11
C TYR A 393 -17.15 1.94 10.60
N LYS A 394 -18.40 1.62 10.23
CA LYS A 394 -19.60 2.34 10.71
C LYS A 394 -19.69 2.28 12.24
N LEU A 395 -19.50 1.10 12.82
CA LEU A 395 -19.48 0.91 14.27
C LEU A 395 -18.32 1.64 14.92
N GLY A 396 -17.12 1.53 14.35
CA GLY A 396 -15.92 2.20 14.80
C GLY A 396 -16.14 3.71 14.90
N ARG A 397 -16.83 4.31 13.94
CA ARG A 397 -17.07 5.76 13.86
C ARG A 397 -18.36 6.23 14.55
N SER A 398 -19.09 5.34 15.23
CA SER A 398 -20.28 5.70 16.02
C SER A 398 -19.96 6.72 17.13
N VAL A 399 -20.85 7.67 17.41
CA VAL A 399 -20.62 8.66 18.49
C VAL A 399 -20.92 8.11 19.89
N ASP A 400 -21.68 7.03 19.96
CA ASP A 400 -22.04 6.32 21.19
C ASP A 400 -20.97 5.25 21.55
N ARG A 401 -21.26 4.39 22.53
CA ARG A 401 -20.37 3.32 23.00
C ARG A 401 -20.52 2.00 22.25
N THR A 402 -21.26 1.94 21.14
CA THR A 402 -21.49 0.70 20.38
C THR A 402 -20.22 0.13 19.76
N TRP A 403 -19.21 0.97 19.48
CA TRP A 403 -17.88 0.51 19.07
C TRP A 403 -17.24 -0.49 20.07
N LEU A 404 -17.64 -0.49 21.36
CA LEU A 404 -17.18 -1.49 22.33
C LEU A 404 -17.54 -2.93 21.93
N ALA A 405 -18.60 -3.13 21.14
CA ALA A 405 -18.95 -4.43 20.59
C ALA A 405 -17.85 -5.01 19.69
N LEU A 406 -17.02 -4.15 19.08
CA LEU A 406 -15.88 -4.56 18.28
C LEU A 406 -14.81 -5.26 19.13
N LEU A 407 -14.70 -4.97 20.43
CA LEU A 407 -13.77 -5.68 21.33
C LEU A 407 -14.19 -7.14 21.48
N CYS A 408 -15.49 -7.41 21.64
CA CYS A 408 -16.01 -8.77 21.68
C CYS A 408 -15.75 -9.49 20.36
N ALA A 409 -15.99 -8.82 19.24
CA ALA A 409 -15.74 -9.35 17.89
C ALA A 409 -14.24 -9.67 17.66
N LEU A 410 -13.34 -8.77 18.08
CA LEU A 410 -11.88 -8.95 18.02
C LEU A 410 -11.41 -10.20 18.79
N THR A 411 -12.01 -10.45 19.96
CA THR A 411 -11.69 -11.62 20.81
C THR A 411 -12.45 -12.90 20.42
N GLY A 412 -13.36 -12.81 19.46
CA GLY A 412 -14.24 -13.91 19.04
C GLY A 412 -13.51 -15.01 18.27
N GLY A 413 -14.21 -16.11 17.97
CA GLY A 413 -13.65 -17.27 17.27
C GLY A 413 -13.33 -17.02 15.80
N SER A 414 -14.20 -16.31 15.08
CA SER A 414 -14.05 -16.04 13.64
C SER A 414 -12.88 -15.10 13.35
N GLU A 415 -12.01 -15.50 12.41
CA GLU A 415 -10.89 -14.68 11.95
C GLU A 415 -11.36 -13.45 11.17
N ALA A 416 -12.24 -13.63 10.18
CA ALA A 416 -12.76 -12.54 9.36
C ALA A 416 -13.43 -11.45 10.22
N VAL A 417 -14.25 -11.86 11.19
CA VAL A 417 -14.92 -10.95 12.14
C VAL A 417 -13.89 -10.19 12.99
N ALA A 418 -12.87 -10.87 13.50
CA ALA A 418 -11.87 -10.21 14.32
C ALA A 418 -10.99 -9.24 13.51
N ARG A 419 -10.65 -9.60 12.27
CA ARG A 419 -9.90 -8.73 11.35
C ARG A 419 -10.69 -7.48 10.99
N ALA A 420 -11.96 -7.63 10.60
CA ALA A 420 -12.87 -6.51 10.39
C ALA A 420 -12.99 -5.64 11.65
N ALA A 421 -13.13 -6.27 12.82
CA ALA A 421 -13.21 -5.57 14.10
C ALA A 421 -11.94 -4.76 14.42
N ALA A 422 -10.75 -5.24 14.07
CA ALA A 422 -9.52 -4.46 14.22
C ALA A 422 -9.49 -3.21 13.34
N TYR A 423 -9.97 -3.28 12.08
CA TYR A 423 -10.15 -2.07 11.28
C TYR A 423 -11.18 -1.11 11.88
N GLY A 424 -12.29 -1.64 12.38
CA GLY A 424 -13.30 -0.85 13.09
C GLY A 424 -12.75 -0.18 14.35
N LEU A 425 -11.91 -0.87 15.13
CA LEU A 425 -11.26 -0.33 16.33
C LEU A 425 -10.21 0.72 15.96
N ALA A 426 -9.50 0.55 14.84
CA ALA A 426 -8.63 1.61 14.29
C ALA A 426 -9.46 2.85 13.87
N ALA A 427 -10.61 2.65 13.23
CA ALA A 427 -11.55 3.71 12.87
C ALA A 427 -12.31 4.30 14.08
N ALA A 428 -12.25 3.65 15.25
CA ALA A 428 -12.72 4.25 16.50
C ALA A 428 -11.78 5.34 17.01
N GLY A 429 -10.54 5.37 16.53
CA GLY A 429 -9.58 6.40 16.89
C GLY A 429 -9.01 6.22 18.30
N PRO A 430 -8.38 7.28 18.84
CA PRO A 430 -7.69 7.23 20.14
C PRO A 430 -8.54 6.78 21.33
N ARG A 431 -9.87 6.94 21.30
CA ARG A 431 -10.77 6.50 22.39
C ARG A 431 -10.77 4.98 22.61
N ALA A 432 -10.39 4.18 21.62
CA ALA A 432 -10.27 2.73 21.78
C ALA A 432 -9.01 2.31 22.56
N THR A 433 -8.02 3.21 22.69
CA THR A 433 -6.71 2.92 23.31
C THR A 433 -6.82 2.25 24.69
N PRO A 434 -7.60 2.78 25.65
CA PRO A 434 -7.66 2.19 27.00
C PRO A 434 -8.21 0.76 27.01
N ALA A 435 -9.08 0.42 26.05
CA ALA A 435 -9.66 -0.91 25.93
C ALA A 435 -8.76 -1.88 25.15
N LEU A 436 -7.92 -1.36 24.23
CA LEU A 436 -6.98 -2.15 23.44
C LEU A 436 -5.71 -2.52 24.22
N LEU A 437 -5.19 -1.62 25.06
CA LEU A 437 -3.94 -1.85 25.80
C LEU A 437 -3.93 -3.15 26.64
N PRO A 438 -5.00 -3.51 27.40
CA PRO A 438 -5.05 -4.78 28.12
C PRO A 438 -4.99 -6.02 27.21
N LEU A 439 -5.41 -5.91 25.95
CA LEU A 439 -5.42 -7.02 25.00
C LEU A 439 -4.03 -7.41 24.51
N LEU A 440 -3.00 -6.58 24.74
CA LEU A 440 -1.61 -6.96 24.48
C LEU A 440 -1.10 -8.09 25.40
N LYS A 441 -1.84 -8.41 26.47
CA LYS A 441 -1.56 -9.55 27.37
C LYS A 441 -2.51 -10.73 27.14
N HIS A 442 -3.31 -10.69 26.08
CA HIS A 442 -4.30 -11.73 25.81
C HIS A 442 -3.62 -13.07 25.48
N ALA A 443 -4.22 -14.19 25.90
CA ALA A 443 -3.65 -15.52 25.71
C ALA A 443 -3.44 -15.87 24.23
N THR A 444 -4.35 -15.42 23.36
CA THR A 444 -4.33 -15.68 21.92
C THR A 444 -3.46 -14.68 21.16
N LEU A 445 -2.44 -15.17 20.44
CA LEU A 445 -1.53 -14.35 19.61
C LEU A 445 -2.28 -13.49 18.57
N ARG A 446 -3.27 -14.04 17.88
CA ARG A 446 -4.10 -13.31 16.91
C ARG A 446 -4.71 -12.05 17.51
N VAL A 447 -5.29 -12.15 18.72
CA VAL A 447 -5.89 -11.00 19.42
C VAL A 447 -4.83 -9.94 19.73
N ARG A 448 -3.62 -10.36 20.17
CA ARG A 448 -2.52 -9.43 20.43
C ARG A 448 -2.07 -8.69 19.16
N ILE A 449 -1.90 -9.41 18.06
CA ILE A 449 -1.50 -8.85 16.75
C ILE A 449 -2.56 -7.86 16.22
N LEU A 450 -3.84 -8.23 16.29
CA LEU A 450 -4.92 -7.36 15.82
C LEU A 450 -5.12 -6.13 16.72
N ALA A 451 -4.97 -6.28 18.04
CA ALA A 451 -5.01 -5.17 18.98
C ALA A 451 -3.85 -4.19 18.76
N VAL A 452 -2.62 -4.71 18.55
CA VAL A 452 -1.45 -3.86 18.32
C VAL A 452 -1.51 -3.15 16.97
N PHE A 453 -2.08 -3.79 15.93
CA PHE A 453 -2.39 -3.12 14.67
C PHE A 453 -3.33 -1.93 14.90
N ALA A 454 -4.46 -2.14 15.58
CA ALA A 454 -5.44 -1.07 15.83
C ALA A 454 -4.85 0.09 16.64
N LEU A 455 -4.00 -0.21 17.63
CA LEU A 455 -3.22 0.78 18.38
C LEU A 455 -2.25 1.54 17.47
N GLY A 456 -1.50 0.84 16.62
CA GLY A 456 -0.58 1.43 15.65
C GLY A 456 -1.29 2.39 14.70
N GLU A 457 -2.49 2.05 14.22
CA GLU A 457 -3.22 2.90 13.28
C GLU A 457 -3.86 4.15 13.90
N SER A 458 -4.18 4.13 15.20
CA SER A 458 -5.13 5.10 15.75
C SER A 458 -4.80 5.70 17.13
N ALA A 459 -3.95 5.06 17.94
CA ALA A 459 -3.72 5.50 19.31
C ALA A 459 -2.92 6.81 19.38
N ARG A 460 -3.28 7.68 20.34
CA ARG A 460 -2.45 8.84 20.69
C ARG A 460 -1.21 8.36 21.45
N PRO A 461 -0.01 8.85 21.08
CA PRO A 461 1.20 8.51 21.82
C PRO A 461 1.12 9.06 23.25
N SER A 462 1.49 8.24 24.23
CA SER A 462 1.53 8.62 25.65
C SER A 462 2.51 7.71 26.39
N HIS A 463 3.03 8.17 27.54
CA HIS A 463 3.95 7.37 28.35
C HIS A 463 3.33 6.03 28.77
N ASP A 464 2.04 6.02 29.14
CA ASP A 464 1.33 4.80 29.54
C ASP A 464 1.22 3.80 28.39
N ALA A 465 0.84 4.27 27.19
CA ALA A 465 0.75 3.41 26.02
C ALA A 465 2.13 2.82 25.64
N LEU A 466 3.19 3.64 25.67
CA LEU A 466 4.54 3.18 25.37
C LEU A 466 5.06 2.18 26.41
N ALA A 467 4.76 2.38 27.70
CA ALA A 467 5.14 1.45 28.76
C ALA A 467 4.47 0.08 28.59
N VAL A 468 3.18 0.04 28.24
CA VAL A 468 2.46 -1.22 28.00
C VAL A 468 2.98 -1.93 26.73
N ILE A 469 3.31 -1.18 25.67
CA ILE A 469 3.90 -1.75 24.45
C ILE A 469 5.30 -2.31 24.74
N GLU A 470 6.12 -1.62 25.52
CA GLU A 470 7.45 -2.10 25.93
C GLU A 470 7.35 -3.37 26.79
N GLU A 471 6.38 -3.44 27.71
CA GLU A 471 6.11 -4.66 28.48
C GLU A 471 5.73 -5.82 27.53
N ALA A 472 4.89 -5.56 26.53
CA ALA A 472 4.52 -6.55 25.53
C ALA A 472 5.72 -6.98 24.65
N ILE A 473 6.59 -6.04 24.25
CA ILE A 473 7.84 -6.34 23.53
C ILE A 473 8.75 -7.23 24.38
N SER A 474 8.86 -6.95 25.69
CA SER A 474 9.69 -7.71 26.63
C SER A 474 9.14 -9.12 26.88
N ALA A 475 7.82 -9.29 26.80
CA ALA A 475 7.16 -10.58 26.98
C ALA A 475 7.13 -11.45 25.72
N ALA A 476 7.19 -10.84 24.53
CA ALA A 476 7.20 -11.56 23.26
C ALA A 476 8.56 -12.24 23.01
N PRO A 477 8.59 -13.40 22.32
CA PRO A 477 9.85 -14.02 21.93
C PRO A 477 10.69 -13.05 21.07
N PRO A 478 11.97 -12.80 21.40
CA PRO A 478 12.83 -11.93 20.60
C PRO A 478 12.87 -12.40 19.14
N TRP A 479 12.92 -11.45 18.21
CA TRP A 479 13.02 -11.75 16.77
C TRP A 479 11.80 -12.48 16.19
N SER A 480 10.64 -12.40 16.86
CA SER A 480 9.39 -13.00 16.40
C SER A 480 8.53 -12.05 15.58
N MET A 481 7.53 -12.62 14.89
CA MET A 481 6.50 -11.85 14.19
C MET A 481 5.72 -10.95 15.15
N GLU A 482 5.49 -11.39 16.38
CA GLU A 482 4.83 -10.59 17.40
C GLU A 482 5.65 -9.33 17.71
N THR A 483 6.96 -9.49 17.95
CA THR A 483 7.89 -8.35 18.14
C THR A 483 7.90 -7.44 16.93
N ALA A 484 7.91 -7.98 15.72
CA ALA A 484 7.88 -7.18 14.49
C ALA A 484 6.61 -6.31 14.41
N ASN A 485 5.43 -6.87 14.71
CA ASN A 485 4.16 -6.13 14.72
C ASN A 485 4.13 -5.06 15.82
N LEU A 486 4.67 -5.37 17.01
CA LEU A 486 4.81 -4.40 18.11
C LEU A 486 5.70 -3.21 17.71
N LEU A 487 6.84 -3.46 17.08
CA LEU A 487 7.74 -2.42 16.60
C LEU A 487 7.13 -1.61 15.45
N GLN A 488 6.35 -2.24 14.57
CA GLN A 488 5.63 -1.51 13.53
C GLN A 488 4.58 -0.55 14.13
N ALA A 489 3.80 -0.98 15.12
CA ALA A 489 2.86 -0.10 15.81
C ALA A 489 3.59 1.02 16.56
N LEU A 490 4.72 0.71 17.21
CA LEU A 490 5.59 1.70 17.84
C LEU A 490 6.10 2.73 16.82
N SER A 491 6.38 2.32 15.57
CA SER A 491 6.82 3.24 14.52
C SER A 491 5.73 4.26 14.17
N CYS A 492 4.47 3.83 14.14
CA CYS A 492 3.33 4.71 13.91
C CYS A 492 3.14 5.69 15.08
N LEU A 493 3.30 5.22 16.32
CA LEU A 493 3.26 6.08 17.51
C LEU A 493 4.42 7.08 17.55
N SER A 494 5.63 6.66 17.15
CA SER A 494 6.80 7.52 17.01
C SER A 494 6.57 8.62 15.97
N ALA A 495 5.99 8.26 14.82
CA ALA A 495 5.61 9.21 13.77
C ALA A 495 4.61 10.26 14.27
N ARG A 496 3.57 9.81 15.01
CA ARG A 496 2.58 10.70 15.62
C ARG A 496 3.16 11.57 16.71
N ALA A 497 4.02 11.03 17.58
CA ALA A 497 4.70 11.80 18.62
C ALA A 497 5.53 12.93 17.99
N ARG A 498 6.26 12.61 16.92
CA ARG A 498 7.02 13.60 16.15
C ARG A 498 6.12 14.67 15.53
N ALA A 499 5.00 14.27 14.92
CA ALA A 499 4.05 15.20 14.33
C ALA A 499 3.44 16.16 15.37
N LEU A 500 3.26 15.70 16.60
CA LEU A 500 2.77 16.50 17.73
C LEU A 500 3.87 17.34 18.41
N GLY A 501 5.14 17.18 18.03
CA GLY A 501 6.26 17.87 18.68
C GLY A 501 6.64 17.31 20.06
N GLU A 502 6.18 16.10 20.40
CA GLU A 502 6.39 15.44 21.70
C GLU A 502 7.78 14.77 21.75
N THR A 503 8.84 15.57 21.83
CA THR A 503 10.23 15.11 21.76
C THR A 503 10.58 14.08 22.84
N GLY A 504 10.00 14.20 24.04
CA GLY A 504 10.17 13.22 25.12
C GLY A 504 9.61 11.83 24.79
N LEU A 505 8.47 11.77 24.08
CA LEU A 505 7.90 10.52 23.60
C LEU A 505 8.71 9.93 22.45
N CYS A 506 9.22 10.76 21.54
CA CYS A 506 10.15 10.30 20.49
C CYS A 506 11.42 9.69 21.10
N GLN A 507 12.01 10.34 22.11
CA GLN A 507 13.16 9.80 22.83
C GLN A 507 12.81 8.46 23.51
N ARG A 508 11.62 8.35 24.11
CA ARG A 508 11.19 7.09 24.73
C ARG A 508 11.05 5.96 23.71
N CYS A 509 10.54 6.24 22.52
CA CYS A 509 10.51 5.26 21.42
C CYS A 509 11.92 4.78 21.05
N LEU A 510 12.91 5.68 20.98
CA LEU A 510 14.30 5.34 20.70
C LEU A 510 14.90 4.43 21.79
N GLU A 511 14.62 4.72 23.06
CA GLU A 511 15.05 3.89 24.19
C GLU A 511 14.52 2.45 24.09
N ILE A 512 13.25 2.29 23.72
CA ILE A 512 12.61 0.98 23.56
C ILE A 512 13.25 0.18 22.42
N VAL A 513 13.60 0.82 21.29
CA VAL A 513 14.09 0.11 20.10
C VAL A 513 15.59 -0.10 20.03
N LEU A 514 16.37 0.63 20.84
CA LEU A 514 17.82 0.54 20.84
C LEU A 514 18.37 -0.90 20.91
N PRO A 515 17.81 -1.82 21.73
CA PRO A 515 18.28 -3.21 21.78
C PRO A 515 18.08 -4.01 20.49
N PHE A 516 17.19 -3.55 19.60
CA PHE A 516 16.86 -4.21 18.33
C PHE A 516 17.62 -3.63 17.12
N LEU A 517 18.32 -2.51 17.30
CA LEU A 517 19.19 -1.91 16.28
C LEU A 517 20.54 -2.65 16.20
N LEU A 518 20.52 -3.85 15.63
CA LEU A 518 21.67 -4.74 15.55
C LEU A 518 21.94 -5.21 14.11
N PRO A 519 23.22 -5.39 13.72
CA PRO A 519 23.55 -6.03 12.45
C PRO A 519 22.96 -7.44 12.37
N SER A 520 22.51 -7.85 11.19
CA SER A 520 21.98 -9.18 10.95
C SER A 520 22.72 -9.90 9.81
N SER A 521 22.84 -11.22 9.91
CA SER A 521 23.49 -12.05 8.88
C SER A 521 22.58 -12.39 7.69
N GLY A 522 21.33 -11.94 7.75
CA GLY A 522 20.30 -12.11 6.73
C GLY A 522 19.12 -11.20 7.07
N HIS A 523 18.09 -11.25 6.22
CA HIS A 523 16.93 -10.39 6.38
C HIS A 523 16.30 -10.50 7.78
N ASN A 524 16.03 -9.36 8.42
CA ASN A 524 15.49 -9.31 9.78
C ASN A 524 14.46 -8.19 9.94
N LEU A 525 13.18 -8.55 9.84
CA LEU A 525 12.05 -7.63 9.95
C LEU A 525 11.98 -6.89 11.29
N VAL A 526 12.48 -7.49 12.38
CA VAL A 526 12.52 -6.81 13.69
C VAL A 526 13.56 -5.69 13.67
N CYS A 527 14.74 -5.92 13.09
CA CYS A 527 15.75 -4.88 12.92
C CYS A 527 15.25 -3.77 11.97
N GLU A 528 14.58 -4.15 10.88
CA GLU A 528 13.99 -3.19 9.96
C GLU A 528 12.94 -2.31 10.63
N ASN A 529 11.98 -2.89 11.34
CA ASN A 529 10.95 -2.12 12.05
C ASN A 529 11.57 -1.28 13.18
N ALA A 530 12.65 -1.73 13.82
CA ALA A 530 13.42 -0.91 14.77
C ALA A 530 14.06 0.31 14.08
N CYS A 531 14.65 0.11 12.89
CA CYS A 531 15.16 1.20 12.08
C CYS A 531 14.04 2.16 11.64
N LEU A 532 12.87 1.63 11.28
CA LEU A 532 11.70 2.44 10.97
C LEU A 532 11.27 3.28 12.17
N VAL A 533 11.24 2.75 13.40
CA VAL A 533 10.96 3.54 14.60
C VAL A 533 11.97 4.67 14.78
N ALA A 534 13.27 4.39 14.56
CA ALA A 534 14.33 5.40 14.64
C ALA A 534 14.17 6.50 13.58
N LEU A 535 13.82 6.14 12.35
CA LEU A 535 13.50 7.09 11.28
C LEU A 535 12.30 7.98 11.66
N GLN A 536 11.25 7.36 12.20
CA GLN A 536 10.01 8.03 12.57
C GLN A 536 10.19 8.97 13.78
N ALA A 537 11.15 8.69 14.67
CA ALA A 537 11.47 9.54 15.82
C ALA A 537 12.05 10.92 15.41
N GLY A 538 12.66 11.01 14.22
CA GLY A 538 13.15 12.27 13.66
C GLY A 538 14.57 12.63 14.04
N GLU A 539 14.79 13.82 14.61
CA GLU A 539 16.13 14.31 14.91
C GLU A 539 16.77 13.51 16.06
N LEU A 540 17.99 13.03 15.83
CA LEU A 540 18.75 12.25 16.80
C LEU A 540 19.67 13.16 17.60
N THR A 541 19.28 13.50 18.83
CA THR A 541 20.00 14.44 19.69
C THR A 541 20.38 13.84 21.05
N GLY A 542 21.30 14.50 21.76
CA GLY A 542 21.75 14.07 23.09
C GLY A 542 22.50 12.74 23.12
N GLU A 543 22.60 12.13 24.30
CA GLU A 543 23.27 10.83 24.48
C GLU A 543 22.52 9.70 23.76
N MET A 544 21.19 9.70 23.80
CA MET A 544 20.38 8.71 23.09
C MET A 544 20.63 8.75 21.58
N GLY A 545 20.66 9.94 20.98
CA GLY A 545 20.99 10.11 19.57
C GLY A 545 22.38 9.57 19.21
N LYS A 546 23.38 9.73 20.09
CA LYS A 546 24.73 9.15 19.89
C LYS A 546 24.71 7.62 19.93
N MET A 547 23.98 7.03 20.86
CA MET A 547 23.84 5.57 20.97
C MET A 547 23.15 4.98 19.74
N VAL A 548 22.05 5.60 19.31
CA VAL A 548 21.32 5.19 18.10
C VAL A 548 22.21 5.34 16.88
N ARG A 549 22.93 6.47 16.72
CA ARG A 549 23.91 6.66 15.64
C ARG A 549 24.92 5.52 15.59
N HIS A 550 25.53 5.20 16.73
CA HIS A 550 26.53 4.12 16.80
C HIS A 550 25.93 2.77 16.38
N ALA A 551 24.69 2.48 16.78
CA ALA A 551 23.99 1.27 16.36
C ALA A 551 23.74 1.26 14.83
N LEU A 552 23.30 2.39 14.26
CA LEU A 552 23.07 2.54 12.82
C LEU A 552 24.37 2.43 12.00
N ASP A 553 25.46 3.05 12.45
CA ASP A 553 26.79 2.92 11.81
C ASP A 553 27.20 1.42 11.76
N ARG A 554 27.00 0.67 12.85
CA ARG A 554 27.28 -0.78 12.83
C ARG A 554 26.38 -1.56 11.87
N ILE A 555 25.09 -1.22 11.77
CA ILE A 555 24.18 -1.86 10.81
C ILE A 555 24.67 -1.59 9.39
N ALA A 556 24.96 -0.33 9.05
CA ALA A 556 25.43 0.06 7.74
C ALA A 556 26.75 -0.64 7.35
N ASP A 557 27.68 -0.79 8.31
CA ASP A 557 29.00 -1.38 8.07
C ASP A 557 29.01 -2.92 8.07
N ARG A 558 28.18 -3.56 8.90
CA ARG A 558 28.32 -5.00 9.24
C ARG A 558 27.13 -5.87 8.87
N SER A 559 25.96 -5.30 8.56
CA SER A 559 24.78 -6.09 8.27
C SER A 559 24.82 -6.67 6.85
N ALA A 560 24.39 -7.91 6.70
CA ALA A 560 24.16 -8.54 5.40
C ALA A 560 22.72 -8.34 4.90
N ASP A 561 21.83 -7.75 5.72
CA ASP A 561 20.46 -7.39 5.34
C ASP A 561 20.44 -6.04 4.59
N PRO A 562 20.21 -6.04 3.27
CA PRO A 562 20.28 -4.82 2.45
C PRO A 562 19.22 -3.79 2.86
N TYR A 563 18.09 -4.21 3.42
CA TYR A 563 17.00 -3.31 3.78
C TYR A 563 17.32 -2.55 5.07
N SER A 564 17.77 -3.25 6.11
CA SER A 564 18.27 -2.62 7.33
C SER A 564 19.44 -1.67 7.03
N VAL A 565 20.35 -2.04 6.11
CA VAL A 565 21.43 -1.14 5.64
C VAL A 565 20.87 0.10 4.94
N CYS A 566 19.86 -0.06 4.08
CA CYS A 566 19.22 1.05 3.38
C CYS A 566 18.58 2.03 4.37
N PHE A 567 17.83 1.54 5.37
CA PHE A 567 17.27 2.37 6.42
C PHE A 567 18.36 3.07 7.23
N ALA A 568 19.36 2.34 7.71
CA ALA A 568 20.41 2.90 8.53
C ALA A 568 21.18 4.01 7.80
N THR A 569 21.55 3.78 6.55
CA THR A 569 22.26 4.76 5.71
C THR A 569 21.40 5.99 5.47
N GLU A 570 20.11 5.81 5.18
CA GLU A 570 19.21 6.93 4.96
C GLU A 570 18.98 7.75 6.23
N ILE A 571 18.80 7.10 7.39
CA ILE A 571 18.68 7.79 8.67
C ILE A 571 19.95 8.61 8.92
N LEU A 572 21.13 8.00 8.80
CA LEU A 572 22.42 8.68 8.99
C LEU A 572 22.58 9.88 8.06
N ARG A 573 22.13 9.78 6.81
CA ARG A 573 22.16 10.85 5.80
C ARG A 573 21.23 12.02 6.13
N ARG A 574 20.07 11.76 6.74
CA ARG A 574 19.08 12.79 7.10
C ARG A 574 19.48 13.65 8.30
N GLN A 575 20.43 13.19 9.11
CA GLN A 575 20.84 13.88 10.34
C GLN A 575 21.99 14.86 10.09
N THR A 576 21.97 15.98 10.81
CA THR A 576 23.12 16.89 10.93
C THR A 576 23.95 16.48 12.13
N TRP A 577 25.15 15.96 11.89
CA TRP A 577 26.04 15.52 12.97
C TRP A 577 27.08 16.60 13.27
N PRO A 578 27.38 16.90 14.54
CA PRO A 578 28.62 17.61 14.88
C PRO A 578 29.81 16.78 14.36
N GLU A 579 30.88 17.46 13.91
CA GLU A 579 32.05 16.86 13.27
C GLU A 579 32.48 15.57 13.98
N ARG A 580 32.73 14.50 13.20
CA ARG A 580 33.24 13.22 13.72
C ARG A 580 34.50 13.53 14.55
N PRO A 581 34.53 13.25 15.87
CA PRO A 581 35.81 13.14 16.54
C PRO A 581 36.56 12.00 15.84
N MET A 582 37.81 12.23 15.45
CA MET A 582 38.68 11.16 15.02
C MET A 582 38.76 10.14 16.17
N LEU A 583 38.09 9.00 15.99
CA LEU A 583 38.23 7.88 16.92
C LEU A 583 39.60 7.27 16.65
N ASP A 584 40.48 7.37 17.64
CA ASP A 584 41.73 6.59 17.72
C ASP A 584 41.36 5.10 17.70
N GLU A 585 42.04 4.30 16.87
CA GLU A 585 41.71 2.91 16.51
C GLU A 585 41.84 1.90 17.67
N ARG A 586 41.70 2.33 18.94
CA ARG A 586 42.05 1.50 20.11
C ARG A 586 41.05 1.57 21.27
N SER A 587 39.76 1.61 20.99
CA SER A 587 38.74 1.39 22.03
C SER A 587 37.99 0.09 21.79
N GLU A 588 38.62 -1.03 22.16
CA GLU A 588 37.92 -2.28 22.46
C GLU A 588 36.96 -2.03 23.64
N LEU A 589 35.66 -2.06 23.38
CA LEU A 589 34.64 -2.11 24.43
C LEU A 589 33.80 -3.38 24.22
N LEU A 590 34.17 -4.38 25.04
CA LEU A 590 33.39 -5.50 25.60
C LEU A 590 32.14 -5.95 24.82
N GLU A 591 32.26 -7.10 24.17
CA GLU A 591 31.15 -7.85 23.56
C GLU A 591 30.27 -8.51 24.63
N PRO A 592 28.93 -8.56 24.46
CA PRO A 592 28.11 -9.59 25.07
C PRO A 592 28.12 -10.84 24.17
N GLU A 593 28.65 -11.95 24.69
CA GLU A 593 28.39 -13.28 24.14
C GLU A 593 26.91 -13.63 24.35
N GLU A 594 26.15 -13.75 23.27
CA GLU A 594 25.09 -14.75 23.03
C GLU A 594 24.35 -14.38 21.72
N GLY A 595 24.78 -14.97 20.60
CA GLY A 595 24.05 -14.99 19.34
C GLY A 595 23.02 -16.13 19.32
N PRO A 596 21.94 -16.03 18.50
CA PRO A 596 20.92 -17.07 18.44
C PRO A 596 21.47 -18.39 17.85
N PRO A 597 20.89 -19.54 18.22
CA PRO A 597 21.39 -20.85 17.80
C PRO A 597 21.27 -21.03 16.29
N GLN A 598 22.39 -21.36 15.65
CA GLN A 598 22.46 -21.83 14.28
C GLN A 598 21.70 -23.16 14.15
N SER A 599 20.61 -23.20 13.38
CA SER A 599 20.24 -24.44 12.70
C SER A 599 19.41 -24.19 11.44
N LEU A 600 19.87 -24.84 10.36
CA LEU A 600 19.17 -25.19 9.11
C LEU A 600 18.99 -24.09 8.03
N CYS A 601 20.10 -23.62 7.47
CA CYS A 601 20.19 -23.37 6.02
C CYS A 601 21.56 -23.81 5.49
N SER A 602 21.66 -25.06 5.07
CA SER A 602 22.77 -25.51 4.22
C SER A 602 22.50 -25.04 2.78
N GLY A 603 23.30 -24.09 2.32
CA GLY A 603 23.27 -23.60 0.94
C GLY A 603 24.41 -22.62 0.72
N HIS A 604 25.64 -23.15 0.63
CA HIS A 604 26.81 -22.38 0.27
C HIS A 604 26.64 -21.74 -1.13
N LEU A 605 26.56 -20.42 -1.19
CA LEU A 605 27.05 -19.65 -2.33
C LEU A 605 27.95 -18.55 -1.80
N ARG A 606 29.26 -18.82 -1.84
CA ARG A 606 30.30 -17.84 -1.56
C ARG A 606 30.09 -16.64 -2.49
N VAL A 607 30.09 -15.46 -1.89
CA VAL A 607 30.16 -14.16 -2.55
C VAL A 607 31.48 -14.08 -3.31
N THR A 608 31.50 -14.53 -4.56
CA THR A 608 32.57 -14.26 -5.54
C THR A 608 32.05 -13.64 -6.83
N GLY A 609 30.73 -13.47 -6.99
CA GLY A 609 30.11 -12.86 -8.18
C GLY A 609 30.05 -11.33 -8.20
N LYS A 610 30.14 -10.67 -7.02
CA LYS A 610 30.01 -9.20 -6.91
C LYS A 610 31.15 -8.44 -7.61
N SER A 611 32.35 -9.01 -7.74
CA SER A 611 33.46 -8.33 -8.44
C SER A 611 33.37 -8.45 -9.96
N LEU A 612 32.93 -9.60 -10.50
CA LEU A 612 32.83 -9.83 -11.94
C LEU A 612 31.71 -9.01 -12.59
N LEU A 613 30.56 -8.86 -11.93
CA LEU A 613 29.47 -8.01 -12.43
C LEU A 613 29.88 -6.53 -12.40
N MET A 614 30.58 -6.09 -11.35
CA MET A 614 31.07 -4.71 -11.24
C MET A 614 32.17 -4.42 -12.26
N GLU A 615 33.07 -5.37 -12.55
CA GLU A 615 34.08 -5.25 -13.61
C GLU A 615 33.44 -5.21 -15.01
N ASN A 616 32.39 -5.99 -15.27
CA ASN A 616 31.64 -5.95 -16.54
C ASN A 616 30.83 -4.64 -16.70
N LEU A 617 30.24 -4.12 -15.62
CA LEU A 617 29.55 -2.82 -15.62
C LEU A 617 30.53 -1.65 -15.78
N LEU A 618 31.74 -1.75 -15.24
CA LEU A 618 32.81 -0.77 -15.44
C LEU A 618 33.35 -0.79 -16.89
N GLN A 619 33.40 -1.95 -17.54
CA GLN A 619 33.74 -2.04 -18.96
C GLN A 619 32.68 -1.40 -19.87
N LEU A 620 31.40 -1.51 -19.53
CA LEU A 620 30.31 -0.82 -20.25
C LEU A 620 30.40 0.71 -20.12
N ARG A 621 30.94 1.25 -19.01
CA ARG A 621 31.21 2.69 -18.85
C ARG A 621 32.35 3.22 -19.70
N GLN A 622 33.24 2.37 -20.19
CA GLN A 622 34.42 2.78 -20.98
C GLN A 622 34.21 2.64 -22.50
N GLY A 623 33.03 2.21 -22.93
CA GLY A 623 32.69 1.92 -24.33
C GLY A 623 31.66 2.85 -24.99
N THR A 624 31.50 4.08 -24.51
CA THR A 624 30.69 5.14 -25.16
C THR A 624 31.52 6.35 -25.52
#